data_AF-A0A821UEJ9-F1
#
_entry.id   AF-A0A821UEJ9-F1
#
_cell.length_a   1.000
_cell.length_b   1.000
_cell.length_c   1.000
_cell.angle_alpha   90.00
_cell.angle_beta   90.00
_cell.angle_gamma   90.00
#
_symmetry.space_group_name_H-M   'P 1'
#
loop_
_entity.id
_entity.type
_entity.pdbx_description
1 polymer ?
#
loop_
_entity_poly.entity_id
_entity_poly.type
_entity_poly.pdbx_seq_one_letter_code
_entity_poly.pdbx_strand_id
1 'polypeptide(L)'
;MVFMDGKFQICKLLICFIIMRINTCRYIDDVFMTSNLSKEEILKLLDETTQTDSNIKITTTISQSLDYLDVTIENNNGNLKTCIYHKSASEPYILPYSSDHPRHVHMNILNNALVRAARMCSTVEDFDMERLSIEMILLVNGYPP
;
A
#
# COMPACT_ATOMS: atom_id res chain seq x y z
N MET A 1 -5.18 -8.02 -14.19
CA MET A 1 -6.08 -9.18 -14.10
C MET A 1 -7.49 -8.61 -13.99
N VAL A 2 -8.29 -8.76 -15.05
CA VAL A 2 -9.60 -8.11 -15.16
C VAL A 2 -10.63 -8.96 -14.43
N PHE A 3 -11.26 -8.40 -13.38
CA PHE A 3 -12.37 -9.04 -12.69
C PHE A 3 -13.63 -8.20 -12.92
N MET A 4 -14.64 -8.87 -13.50
CA MET A 4 -15.97 -8.34 -13.73
C MET A 4 -16.72 -8.29 -12.39
N ASP A 5 -17.57 -7.27 -12.23
CA ASP A 5 -18.54 -7.05 -11.15
C ASP A 5 -18.11 -6.17 -9.96
N GLY A 6 -17.77 -4.90 -10.23
CA GLY A 6 -18.63 -3.74 -9.91
C GLY A 6 -19.06 -3.41 -8.47
N LYS A 7 -18.83 -4.24 -7.45
CA LYS A 7 -19.16 -3.94 -6.04
C LYS A 7 -18.13 -4.57 -5.12
N PHE A 8 -16.96 -3.96 -5.03
CA PHE A 8 -15.94 -4.44 -4.12
C PHE A 8 -15.73 -3.51 -2.95
N GLN A 9 -15.55 -4.14 -1.80
CA GLN A 9 -15.04 -3.53 -0.59
C GLN A 9 -13.69 -4.17 -0.29
N ILE A 10 -12.70 -3.33 -0.08
CA ILE A 10 -11.36 -3.72 0.30
C ILE A 10 -11.31 -3.79 1.83
N CYS A 11 -10.83 -4.89 2.39
CA CYS A 11 -10.69 -5.06 3.84
C CYS A 11 -9.20 -5.13 4.20
N LYS A 12 -8.75 -4.24 5.09
CA LYS A 12 -7.49 -4.37 5.81
C LYS A 12 -7.78 -5.11 7.10
N LEU A 13 -7.16 -6.27 7.24
CA LEU A 13 -7.13 -7.06 8.46
C LEU A 13 -5.77 -6.89 9.11
N LEU A 14 -5.71 -6.94 10.43
CA LEU A 14 -4.48 -7.23 11.17
C LEU A 14 -4.55 -8.74 11.51
N ILE A 15 -3.67 -9.59 10.93
CA ILE A 15 -3.53 -11.08 11.00
C ILE A 15 -4.77 -11.97 11.25
N CYS A 16 -4.96 -13.03 10.42
CA CYS A 16 -4.87 -14.46 10.84
C CYS A 16 -5.03 -15.45 9.68
N PHE A 17 -4.60 -16.68 9.93
CA PHE A 17 -4.22 -17.76 9.01
C PHE A 17 -5.44 -18.56 8.48
N ILE A 18 -5.39 -18.86 7.17
CA ILE A 18 -5.81 -20.09 6.45
C ILE A 18 -7.32 -20.38 6.13
N ILE A 19 -7.50 -20.77 4.85
CA ILE A 19 -8.64 -21.36 4.10
C ILE A 19 -9.77 -20.39 3.73
N MET A 20 -9.72 -19.86 2.50
CA MET A 20 -10.86 -19.72 1.59
C MET A 20 -10.35 -19.35 0.19
N ARG A 21 -11.17 -19.54 -0.86
CA ARG A 21 -10.89 -19.10 -2.26
C ARG A 21 -10.87 -17.56 -2.37
N ILE A 22 -9.99 -16.92 -1.62
CA ILE A 22 -9.90 -15.49 -1.40
C ILE A 22 -8.41 -15.15 -1.52
N ASN A 23 -8.08 -14.20 -2.39
CA ASN A 23 -6.70 -13.73 -2.50
C ASN A 23 -6.35 -12.96 -1.23
N THR A 24 -5.41 -13.51 -0.46
CA THR A 24 -4.91 -12.90 0.78
C THR A 24 -3.42 -12.66 0.66
N CYS A 25 -2.97 -11.50 1.12
CA CYS A 25 -1.56 -11.19 1.30
C CYS A 25 -1.32 -10.88 2.78
N ARG A 26 -0.25 -11.40 3.35
CA ARG A 26 0.13 -11.17 4.75
C ARG A 26 1.56 -10.68 4.83
N TYR A 27 1.79 -9.66 5.63
CA TYR A 27 3.10 -9.17 5.99
C TYR A 27 3.18 -9.00 7.51
N ILE A 28 3.93 -9.87 8.19
CA ILE A 28 4.02 -9.93 9.65
C ILE A 28 2.62 -9.86 10.27
N ASP A 29 2.27 -8.68 10.79
CA ASP A 29 1.05 -8.40 11.50
C ASP A 29 -0.11 -7.83 10.66
N ASP A 30 0.17 -7.41 9.44
CA ASP A 30 -0.82 -6.87 8.52
C ASP A 30 -1.30 -7.96 7.54
N VAL A 31 -2.61 -7.99 7.29
CA VAL A 31 -3.28 -8.84 6.31
C VAL A 31 -4.13 -8.00 5.37
N PHE A 32 -3.94 -8.21 4.09
CA PHE A 32 -4.76 -7.65 3.04
C PHE A 32 -5.64 -8.74 2.44
N MET A 33 -6.93 -8.45 2.25
CA MET A 33 -7.89 -9.39 1.71
C MET A 33 -8.83 -8.74 0.70
N THR A 34 -9.05 -9.43 -0.43
CA THR A 34 -10.06 -9.07 -1.43
C THR A 34 -11.07 -10.19 -1.57
N SER A 35 -12.36 -9.86 -1.47
CA SER A 35 -13.45 -10.84 -1.55
C SER A 35 -14.62 -10.33 -2.39
N ASN A 36 -15.33 -11.24 -3.04
CA ASN A 36 -16.58 -10.97 -3.77
C ASN A 36 -17.82 -11.06 -2.86
N LEU A 37 -17.62 -11.38 -1.58
CA LEU A 37 -18.70 -11.49 -0.59
C LEU A 37 -19.28 -10.12 -0.26
N SER A 38 -20.54 -10.11 0.19
CA SER A 38 -21.17 -8.91 0.70
C SER A 38 -20.47 -8.42 1.98
N LYS A 39 -20.61 -7.12 2.28
CA LYS A 39 -20.08 -6.52 3.52
C LYS A 39 -20.48 -7.30 4.77
N GLU A 40 -21.73 -7.73 4.82
CA GLU A 40 -22.34 -8.39 5.96
C GLU A 40 -21.74 -9.78 6.18
N GLU A 41 -21.53 -10.54 5.11
CA GLU A 41 -20.85 -11.84 5.17
C GLU A 41 -19.40 -11.71 5.61
N ILE A 42 -18.70 -10.67 5.13
CA ILE A 42 -17.33 -10.39 5.56
C ILE A 42 -17.30 -10.04 7.05
N LEU A 43 -18.18 -9.15 7.52
CA LEU A 43 -18.25 -8.79 8.93
C LEU A 43 -18.54 -10.00 9.82
N LYS A 44 -19.47 -10.86 9.40
CA LYS A 44 -19.79 -12.09 10.13
C LYS A 44 -18.57 -13.02 10.26
N LEU A 45 -17.82 -13.21 9.17
CA LEU A 45 -16.58 -13.99 9.18
C LEU A 45 -15.53 -13.39 10.13
N LEU A 46 -15.46 -12.06 10.18
CA LEU A 46 -14.51 -11.34 11.04
C LEU A 46 -14.88 -11.43 12.52
N ASP A 47 -16.18 -11.40 12.84
CA ASP A 47 -16.67 -11.59 14.20
C ASP A 47 -16.41 -13.03 14.67
N GLU A 48 -16.66 -14.03 13.82
CA GLU A 48 -16.37 -15.43 14.11
C GLU A 48 -14.86 -15.69 14.36
N THR A 49 -13.99 -15.09 13.54
CA THR A 49 -12.54 -15.23 13.71
C THR A 49 -12.02 -14.51 14.96
N THR A 50 -12.57 -13.34 15.29
CA THR A 50 -12.21 -12.60 16.52
C THR A 50 -12.59 -13.37 17.78
N GLN A 51 -13.68 -14.15 17.75
CA GLN A 51 -14.12 -14.98 18.89
C GLN A 51 -13.28 -16.25 19.08
N THR A 52 -12.47 -16.63 18.10
CA THR A 52 -11.70 -17.89 18.14
C THR A 52 -10.54 -17.84 19.12
N ASP A 53 -9.92 -16.67 19.30
CA ASP A 53 -8.81 -16.48 20.25
C ASP A 53 -9.03 -15.22 21.10
N SER A 54 -9.26 -15.40 22.40
CA SER A 54 -9.48 -14.31 23.35
C SER A 54 -8.26 -13.38 23.53
N ASN A 55 -7.07 -13.83 23.15
CA ASN A 55 -5.84 -13.05 23.27
C ASN A 55 -5.54 -12.19 22.03
N ILE A 56 -6.22 -12.44 20.90
CA ILE A 56 -5.97 -11.75 19.64
C ILE A 56 -7.14 -10.82 19.33
N LYS A 57 -6.86 -9.51 19.30
CA LYS A 57 -7.83 -8.50 18.86
C LYS A 57 -7.62 -8.18 17.39
N ILE A 58 -8.56 -8.55 16.56
CA ILE A 58 -8.54 -8.23 15.13
C ILE A 58 -9.12 -6.83 14.94
N THR A 59 -8.33 -5.91 14.38
CA THR A 59 -8.83 -4.60 13.93
C THR A 59 -9.06 -4.67 12.43
N THR A 60 -10.26 -4.32 12.00
CA THR A 60 -10.68 -4.48 10.61
C THR A 60 -11.11 -3.13 10.04
N THR A 61 -10.69 -2.84 8.81
CA THR A 61 -11.08 -1.62 8.10
C THR A 61 -11.53 -1.98 6.70
N ILE A 62 -12.82 -1.75 6.43
CA ILE A 62 -13.45 -2.06 5.14
C ILE A 62 -13.72 -0.76 4.38
N SER A 63 -13.06 -0.56 3.24
CA SER A 63 -13.13 0.65 2.42
C SER A 63 -12.93 0.33 0.93
N GLN A 64 -13.30 1.21 0.02
CA GLN A 64 -12.96 1.06 -1.41
C GLN A 64 -11.52 1.49 -1.75
N SER A 65 -10.87 2.19 -0.81
CA SER A 65 -9.46 2.57 -0.88
C SER A 65 -8.85 2.39 0.50
N LEU A 66 -7.70 1.71 0.57
CA LEU A 66 -6.98 1.51 1.82
C LEU A 66 -5.48 1.45 1.62
N ASP A 67 -4.76 1.76 2.71
CA ASP A 67 -3.31 1.73 2.74
C ASP A 67 -2.81 0.41 3.32
N TYR A 68 -1.97 -0.29 2.58
CA TYR A 68 -1.32 -1.53 3.01
C TYR A 68 0.18 -1.44 2.70
N LEU A 69 1.01 -1.48 3.76
CA LEU A 69 2.45 -1.20 3.69
C LEU A 69 2.70 0.18 3.04
N ASP A 70 3.55 0.25 2.04
CA ASP A 70 3.92 1.48 1.33
C ASP A 70 3.03 1.77 0.11
N VAL A 71 1.84 1.15 0.03
CA VAL A 71 0.96 1.20 -1.14
C VAL A 71 -0.48 1.52 -0.73
N THR A 72 -1.09 2.48 -1.43
CA THR A 72 -2.53 2.70 -1.40
C THR A 72 -3.16 1.87 -2.50
N ILE A 73 -4.15 1.06 -2.13
CA ILE A 73 -4.86 0.16 -3.01
C ILE A 73 -6.30 0.65 -3.12
N GLU A 74 -6.73 0.98 -4.33
CA GLU A 74 -8.08 1.43 -4.66
C GLU A 74 -8.75 0.38 -5.55
N ASN A 75 -10.05 0.15 -5.33
CA ASN A 75 -10.83 -0.77 -6.13
C ASN A 75 -11.79 0.00 -7.03
N ASN A 76 -11.43 0.05 -8.30
CA ASN A 76 -12.23 0.66 -9.36
C ASN A 76 -13.08 -0.42 -10.03
N ASN A 77 -14.22 -0.75 -9.40
CA ASN A 77 -15.23 -1.66 -9.95
C ASN A 77 -14.70 -3.05 -10.37
N GLY A 78 -13.79 -3.63 -9.59
CA GLY A 78 -13.16 -4.93 -9.85
C GLY A 78 -11.73 -4.82 -10.39
N ASN A 79 -11.28 -3.63 -10.77
CA ASN A 79 -9.89 -3.36 -11.11
C ASN A 79 -9.17 -2.72 -9.93
N LEU A 80 -8.16 -3.41 -9.40
CA LEU A 80 -7.30 -2.85 -8.37
C LEU A 80 -6.31 -1.88 -9.02
N LYS A 81 -6.34 -0.64 -8.53
CA LYS A 81 -5.38 0.41 -8.85
C LYS A 81 -4.49 0.59 -7.63
N THR A 82 -3.19 0.70 -7.86
CA THR A 82 -2.19 0.89 -6.80
C THR A 82 -1.37 2.14 -7.04
N CYS A 83 -1.05 2.86 -5.98
CA CYS A 83 -0.12 3.98 -5.98
C CYS A 83 0.69 3.99 -4.67
N ILE A 84 1.75 4.79 -4.61
CA ILE A 84 2.57 4.86 -3.40
C ILE A 84 1.82 5.61 -2.30
N TYR A 85 1.82 5.02 -1.10
CA TYR A 85 1.28 5.66 0.08
C TYR A 85 2.31 6.60 0.71
N HIS A 86 1.92 7.85 0.94
CA HIS A 86 2.70 8.83 1.71
C HIS A 86 1.99 9.16 3.01
N LYS A 87 2.62 8.82 4.12
CA LYS A 87 2.11 9.17 5.45
C LYS A 87 2.15 10.70 5.60
N SER A 88 1.01 11.31 5.90
CA SER A 88 0.87 12.78 6.01
C SER A 88 1.81 13.44 7.03
N ALA A 89 2.21 12.69 8.06
CA ALA A 89 3.15 13.15 9.08
C ALA A 89 4.63 12.85 8.75
N SER A 90 4.94 12.25 7.60
CA SER A 90 6.31 11.95 7.20
C SER A 90 6.98 13.22 6.71
N GLU A 91 8.09 13.60 7.34
CA GLU A 91 8.96 14.63 6.79
C GLU A 91 9.63 14.09 5.51
N PRO A 92 9.84 14.94 4.48
CA PRO A 92 10.51 14.58 3.24
C PRO A 92 12.03 14.50 3.45
N TYR A 93 12.48 13.78 4.48
CA TYR A 93 13.88 13.67 4.85
C TYR A 93 14.49 12.44 4.19
N ILE A 94 15.51 12.67 3.37
CA ILE A 94 16.40 11.62 2.82
C ILE A 94 17.85 12.00 3.14
N LEU A 95 18.80 11.19 2.70
CA LEU A 95 20.22 11.50 2.88
C LEU A 95 20.55 12.86 2.23
N PRO A 96 20.97 13.90 2.99
CA PRO A 96 21.29 15.19 2.40
C PRO A 96 22.46 15.10 1.43
N TYR A 97 22.40 15.85 0.33
CA TYR A 97 23.46 15.84 -0.69
C TYR A 97 24.82 16.37 -0.17
N SER A 98 24.81 17.19 0.88
CA SER A 98 26.01 17.71 1.54
C SER A 98 26.73 16.68 2.41
N SER A 99 26.15 15.50 2.63
CA SER A 99 26.78 14.45 3.42
C SER A 99 27.97 13.82 2.69
N ASP A 100 28.97 13.37 3.44
CA ASP A 100 30.19 12.74 2.89
C ASP A 100 29.94 11.28 2.53
N HIS A 101 29.03 11.05 1.58
CA HIS A 101 28.76 9.72 1.02
C HIS A 101 29.20 9.65 -0.44
N PRO A 102 29.65 8.48 -0.91
CA PRO A 102 29.98 8.31 -2.31
C PRO A 102 28.81 8.63 -3.25
N ARG A 103 29.10 9.21 -4.41
CA ARG A 103 28.08 9.60 -5.41
C ARG A 103 27.10 8.47 -5.77
N HIS A 104 27.56 7.23 -5.79
CA HIS A 104 26.71 6.08 -6.10
C HIS A 104 25.59 5.88 -5.05
N VAL A 105 25.81 6.23 -3.78
CA VAL A 105 24.79 6.14 -2.73
C VAL A 105 23.67 7.13 -3.00
N HIS A 106 24.03 8.39 -3.31
CA HIS A 106 23.08 9.43 -3.68
C HIS A 106 22.26 9.06 -4.92
N MET A 107 22.91 8.51 -5.95
CA MET A 107 22.22 8.04 -7.16
C MET A 107 21.31 6.84 -6.89
N ASN A 108 21.72 5.92 -6.03
CA ASN A 108 20.92 4.74 -5.68
C ASN A 108 19.63 5.12 -4.95
N ILE A 109 19.62 6.19 -4.15
CA ILE A 109 18.39 6.69 -3.51
C ILE A 109 17.36 7.08 -4.58
N LEU A 110 17.76 7.87 -5.58
CA LEU A 110 16.90 8.26 -6.70
C LEU A 110 16.46 7.03 -7.51
N ASN A 111 17.41 6.18 -7.91
CA ASN A 111 17.11 5.01 -8.73
C ASN A 111 16.12 4.07 -8.04
N ASN A 112 16.33 3.79 -6.75
CA ASN A 112 15.44 2.92 -5.98
C ASN A 112 14.05 3.55 -5.83
N ALA A 113 13.96 4.87 -5.60
CA ALA A 113 12.68 5.57 -5.51
C ALA A 113 11.88 5.48 -6.82
N LEU A 114 12.53 5.75 -7.96
CA LEU A 114 11.88 5.68 -9.28
C LEU A 114 11.51 4.25 -9.68
N VAL A 115 12.38 3.28 -9.43
CA VAL A 115 12.09 1.87 -9.70
C VAL A 115 10.92 1.39 -8.83
N ARG A 116 10.86 1.82 -7.56
CA ARG A 116 9.72 1.55 -6.68
C ARG A 116 8.44 2.16 -7.23
N ALA A 117 8.47 3.43 -7.64
CA ALA A 117 7.33 4.09 -8.27
C ALA A 117 6.84 3.34 -9.51
N ALA A 118 7.74 2.96 -10.41
CA ALA A 118 7.41 2.24 -11.64
C ALA A 118 6.80 0.85 -11.38
N ARG A 119 7.16 0.20 -10.26
CA ARG A 119 6.63 -1.12 -9.88
C ARG A 119 5.29 -1.04 -9.17
N MET A 120 5.08 0.00 -8.37
CA MET A 120 3.92 0.12 -7.49
C MET A 120 2.76 0.91 -8.12
N CYS A 121 3.05 1.89 -8.98
CA CYS A 121 2.00 2.67 -9.64
C CYS A 121 1.37 1.86 -10.78
N SER A 122 0.04 1.77 -10.77
CA SER A 122 -0.72 1.06 -11.82
C SER A 122 -0.91 1.90 -13.09
N THR A 123 -0.88 3.23 -12.97
CA THR A 123 -1.09 4.16 -14.09
C THR A 123 0.12 5.05 -14.32
N VAL A 124 0.25 5.58 -15.54
CA VAL A 124 1.32 6.50 -15.90
C VAL A 124 1.14 7.83 -15.16
N GLU A 125 -0.10 8.25 -14.99
CA GLU A 125 -0.46 9.48 -14.28
C GLU A 125 -0.03 9.41 -12.80
N ASP A 126 -0.27 8.29 -12.12
CA ASP A 126 0.20 8.13 -10.72
C ASP A 126 1.72 8.06 -10.64
N PHE A 127 2.38 7.45 -11.63
CA PHE A 127 3.84 7.42 -11.70
C PHE A 127 4.41 8.82 -11.88
N ASP A 128 3.83 9.64 -12.76
CA ASP A 128 4.28 11.01 -12.99
C ASP A 128 4.08 11.89 -11.75
N MET A 129 2.97 11.72 -11.03
CA MET A 129 2.73 12.41 -9.76
C MET A 129 3.74 12.00 -8.69
N GLU A 130 4.07 10.72 -8.61
CA GLU A 130 5.11 10.23 -7.70
C GLU A 130 6.50 10.75 -8.11
N ARG A 131 6.81 10.77 -9.41
CA ARG A 131 8.07 11.29 -9.95
C ARG A 131 8.28 12.75 -9.53
N LEU A 132 7.24 13.58 -9.65
CA LEU A 132 7.27 14.97 -9.19
C LEU A 132 7.47 15.07 -7.67
N SER A 133 6.86 14.17 -6.90
CA SER A 133 7.03 14.11 -5.46
C SER A 133 8.47 13.75 -5.07
N ILE A 134 9.08 12.77 -5.75
CA ILE A 134 10.48 12.38 -5.58
C ILE A 134 11.42 13.54 -5.93
N GLU A 135 11.15 14.24 -7.04
CA GLU A 135 11.91 15.40 -7.48
C GLU A 135 11.89 16.51 -6.41
N MET A 136 10.72 16.82 -5.86
CA MET A 136 10.58 17.77 -4.76
C MET A 136 11.37 17.35 -3.52
N ILE A 137 11.31 16.08 -3.12
CA ILE A 137 12.08 15.55 -1.98
C ILE A 137 13.59 15.73 -2.22
N LEU A 138 14.09 15.40 -3.41
CA LEU A 138 15.50 15.56 -3.75
C LEU A 138 15.96 17.03 -3.65
N LEU A 139 15.18 17.95 -4.23
CA LEU A 139 15.49 19.39 -4.21
C LEU A 139 15.55 19.95 -2.78
N VAL A 140 14.59 19.57 -1.92
CA VAL A 140 14.58 19.97 -0.50
C VAL A 140 15.81 19.45 0.25
N ASN A 141 16.36 18.31 -0.16
CA ASN A 141 17.57 17.70 0.43
C ASN A 141 18.88 18.14 -0.24
N GLY A 142 18.83 19.16 -1.11
CA GLY A 142 20.01 19.80 -1.70
C GLY A 142 20.62 19.05 -2.89
N TYR A 143 19.91 18.11 -3.49
CA TYR A 143 20.35 17.47 -4.72
C TYR A 143 20.27 18.44 -5.90
N PRO A 144 21.20 18.33 -6.89
CA PRO A 144 21.15 19.16 -8.08
C PRO A 144 19.92 18.81 -8.96
N PRO A 145 19.33 19.80 -9.65
CA PRO A 145 18.24 19.58 -10.61
C PRO A 145 18.70 18.85 -11.87
#